data_AF-A0A7V4YRU2-F1
#
_entry.id   AF-A0A7V4YRU2-F1
#
_cell.length_a   1.000
_cell.length_b   1.000
_cell.length_c   1.000
_cell.angle_alpha   90.00
_cell.angle_beta   90.00
_cell.angle_gamma   90.00
#
_symmetry.space_group_name_H-M   'P 1'
#
loop_
_entity.id
_entity.type
_entity.pdbx_description
1 polymer ?
#
loop_
_entity_poly.entity_id
_entity_poly.type
_entity_poly.pdbx_seq_one_letter_code
_entity_poly.pdbx_strand_id
1 'polypeptide(L)'
;MLPPYDISNFEKPLWEEEEDVLVEDDIGSDLPAHIIVYNDDFNTFEWVIESFMAILKHTHEQAEQLSLIIHFKGKATVKSGSKDELVPLCEALLERGLSAEVISGE
;
A
#
# COMPACT_ATOMS: atom_id res chain seq x y z
N MET A 1 29.06 31.67 -38.31
CA MET A 1 30.18 31.35 -37.39
C MET A 1 29.70 31.72 -35.99
N LEU A 2 29.66 30.76 -35.07
CA LEU A 2 28.98 30.87 -33.76
C LEU A 2 29.63 31.95 -32.87
N PRO A 3 28.86 32.72 -32.09
CA PRO A 3 29.41 33.52 -31.01
C PRO A 3 29.76 32.63 -29.80
N PRO A 4 30.85 32.91 -29.07
CA PRO A 4 31.22 32.19 -27.86
C PRO A 4 30.38 32.73 -26.70
N TYR A 5 29.60 31.88 -26.05
CA TYR A 5 28.97 32.24 -24.78
C TYR A 5 29.23 31.13 -23.77
N ASP A 6 30.22 31.40 -22.92
CA ASP A 6 30.52 30.69 -21.69
C ASP A 6 29.58 31.24 -20.61
N ILE A 7 28.69 30.38 -20.11
CA ILE A 7 27.80 30.64 -18.99
C ILE A 7 27.93 29.47 -18.03
N SER A 8 28.91 29.63 -17.13
CA SER A 8 28.80 29.41 -15.69
C SER A 8 27.94 28.22 -15.23
N ASN A 9 28.62 27.22 -14.67
CA ASN A 9 28.17 26.30 -13.63
C ASN A 9 26.76 26.58 -13.10
N PHE A 10 25.79 25.77 -13.51
CA PHE A 10 24.62 25.49 -12.70
C PHE A 10 24.86 24.16 -11.98
N GLU A 11 25.28 24.26 -10.73
CA GLU A 11 25.21 23.17 -9.77
C GLU A 11 23.75 22.77 -9.50
N LYS A 12 23.57 21.50 -9.14
CA LYS A 12 22.37 20.63 -9.23
C LYS A 12 21.22 21.01 -8.28
N PRO A 13 20.01 20.43 -8.45
CA PRO A 13 19.65 19.27 -7.61
C PRO A 13 19.01 18.13 -8.44
N LEU A 14 19.37 16.86 -8.20
CA LEU A 14 18.94 15.97 -7.12
C LEU A 14 17.47 15.53 -7.25
N TRP A 15 17.20 14.77 -8.31
CA TRP A 15 16.09 13.82 -8.36
C TRP A 15 16.68 12.58 -9.05
N GLU A 16 17.49 11.86 -8.29
CA GLU A 16 17.63 10.43 -8.48
C GLU A 16 16.36 9.89 -7.83
N GLU A 17 15.32 9.68 -8.63
CA GLU A 17 14.24 8.80 -8.17
C GLU A 17 14.91 7.43 -8.07
N GLU A 18 15.35 7.10 -6.86
CA GLU A 18 15.65 5.74 -6.47
C GLU A 18 14.34 4.98 -6.65
N GLU A 19 14.20 4.36 -7.82
CA GLU A 19 13.25 3.28 -8.04
C GLU A 19 13.69 2.19 -7.06
N ASP A 20 13.10 2.18 -5.86
CA ASP A 20 13.17 1.08 -4.91
C ASP A 20 12.48 -0.12 -5.58
N VAL A 21 13.22 -0.79 -6.48
CA VAL A 21 12.86 -2.10 -6.99
C VAL A 21 13.04 -3.06 -5.81
N LEU A 22 11.98 -3.19 -5.02
CA LEU A 22 11.82 -4.26 -4.03
C LEU A 22 11.77 -5.59 -4.77
N VAL A 23 12.95 -6.12 -5.12
CA VAL A 23 13.10 -7.54 -5.49
C VAL A 23 13.03 -8.33 -4.19
N GLU A 24 11.83 -8.68 -3.75
CA GLU A 24 11.69 -9.66 -2.68
C GLU A 24 11.98 -11.05 -3.27
N ASP A 25 13.07 -11.65 -2.80
CA ASP A 25 13.48 -13.03 -3.09
C ASP A 25 12.31 -14.03 -2.84
N ASP A 26 11.88 -14.66 -3.92
CA ASP A 26 10.79 -15.65 -4.02
C ASP A 26 11.21 -17.01 -3.42
N ILE A 27 11.46 -17.05 -2.11
CA ILE A 27 11.77 -18.28 -1.35
C ILE A 27 10.62 -18.64 -0.36
N GLY A 28 9.54 -17.85 -0.32
CA GLY A 28 8.50 -17.95 0.73
C GLY A 28 7.04 -17.90 0.30
N SER A 29 6.70 -18.05 -0.99
CA SER A 29 5.32 -17.89 -1.49
C SER A 29 4.28 -18.83 -0.84
N ASP A 30 4.70 -19.94 -0.25
CA ASP A 30 3.84 -20.96 0.38
C ASP A 30 3.54 -20.69 1.87
N LEU A 31 4.17 -19.67 2.47
CA LEU A 31 3.90 -19.30 3.87
C LEU A 31 2.60 -18.49 4.00
N PRO A 32 1.78 -18.76 5.03
CA PRO A 32 0.57 -17.98 5.26
C PRO A 32 0.92 -16.52 5.57
N ALA A 33 0.31 -15.61 4.81
CA ALA A 33 0.43 -14.18 4.99
C ALA A 33 -0.94 -13.54 5.24
N HIS A 34 -0.93 -12.29 5.70
CA HIS A 34 -2.14 -11.52 5.97
C HIS A 34 -1.96 -10.03 5.73
N ILE A 35 -3.02 -9.37 5.27
CA ILE A 35 -3.08 -7.90 5.13
C ILE A 35 -3.62 -7.32 6.42
N ILE A 36 -2.88 -6.38 7.01
CA ILE A 36 -3.33 -5.55 8.12
C ILE A 36 -3.64 -4.15 7.61
N VAL A 37 -4.78 -3.60 7.99
CA VAL A 37 -5.15 -2.20 7.73
C VAL A 37 -5.18 -1.46 9.06
N TYR A 38 -4.65 -0.25 9.04
CA TYR A 38 -4.50 0.65 10.18
C TYR A 38 -5.53 1.78 10.13
N ASN A 39 -5.98 2.23 11.30
CA ASN A 39 -6.82 3.42 11.42
C ASN A 39 -5.98 4.67 11.11
N ASP A 40 -6.61 5.64 10.44
CA ASP A 40 -6.07 6.96 10.16
C ASP A 40 -7.12 8.05 10.42
N ASP A 41 -6.71 9.31 10.34
CA ASP A 41 -7.59 10.48 10.57
C ASP A 41 -8.05 11.18 9.28
N PHE A 42 -7.73 10.60 8.10
CA PHE A 42 -7.94 11.24 6.79
C PHE A 42 -9.09 10.59 6.00
N ASN A 43 -9.21 9.26 6.08
CA ASN A 43 -10.18 8.48 5.32
C ASN A 43 -11.52 8.37 6.07
N THR A 44 -12.63 8.48 5.34
CA THR A 44 -13.97 8.26 5.92
C THR A 44 -14.29 6.76 6.00
N PHE A 45 -15.21 6.39 6.90
CA PHE A 45 -15.69 5.01 7.00
C PHE A 45 -16.23 4.48 5.67
N GLU A 46 -17.04 5.27 4.99
CA GLU A 46 -17.63 4.95 3.69
C GLU A 46 -16.54 4.68 2.65
N TRP A 47 -15.46 5.47 2.64
CA TRP A 47 -14.34 5.25 1.72
C TRP A 47 -13.60 3.94 2.00
N VAL A 48 -13.38 3.62 3.27
CA VAL A 48 -12.75 2.35 3.68
C VAL A 48 -13.63 1.16 3.28
N ILE A 49 -14.95 1.25 3.51
CA ILE A 49 -15.93 0.23 3.14
C ILE A 49 -15.93 -0.01 1.62
N GLU A 50 -16.01 1.05 0.82
CA GLU A 50 -15.96 0.97 -0.64
C GLU A 50 -14.66 0.35 -1.14
N SER A 51 -13.53 0.71 -0.52
CA SER A 51 -12.21 0.16 -0.86
C SER A 51 -12.13 -1.33 -0.58
N PHE A 52 -12.66 -1.79 0.56
CA PHE A 52 -12.71 -3.21 0.91
C PHE A 52 -13.62 -4.02 -0.01
N MET A 53 -14.76 -3.47 -0.43
CA MET A 53 -15.63 -4.13 -1.40
C MET A 53 -14.97 -4.20 -2.79
N ALA A 54 -14.37 -3.10 -3.25
CA ALA A 54 -13.78 -3.00 -4.58
C ALA A 54 -12.53 -3.88 -4.75
N ILE A 55 -11.63 -3.88 -3.76
CA ILE A 55 -10.33 -4.56 -3.85
C ILE A 55 -10.41 -5.97 -3.26
N LEU A 56 -10.82 -6.08 -1.99
CA LEU A 56 -10.77 -7.35 -1.26
C LEU A 56 -11.95 -8.27 -1.54
N LYS A 57 -12.97 -7.75 -2.25
CA LYS A 57 -14.23 -8.42 -2.61
C LYS A 57 -15.08 -8.81 -1.40
N HIS A 58 -14.98 -8.03 -0.32
CA HIS A 58 -15.82 -8.20 0.86
C HIS A 58 -17.27 -7.79 0.56
N THR A 59 -18.23 -8.39 1.26
CA THR A 59 -19.59 -7.85 1.29
C THR A 59 -19.59 -6.52 2.04
N HIS A 60 -20.65 -5.72 1.84
CA HIS A 60 -20.83 -4.47 2.58
C HIS A 60 -20.78 -4.67 4.10
N GLU A 61 -21.50 -5.68 4.61
CA GLU A 61 -21.53 -6.01 6.04
C GLU A 61 -20.13 -6.38 6.56
N GLN A 62 -19.37 -7.22 5.84
CA GLN A 62 -18.00 -7.56 6.23
C GLN A 62 -17.09 -6.34 6.27
N ALA A 63 -17.18 -5.48 5.25
CA ALA A 63 -16.38 -4.28 5.13
C ALA A 63 -16.72 -3.25 6.23
N GLU A 64 -18.00 -3.08 6.56
CA GLU A 64 -18.48 -2.23 7.65
C GLU A 64 -17.97 -2.72 9.00
N GLN A 65 -18.11 -4.02 9.30
CA GLN A 65 -17.63 -4.59 10.55
C GLN A 65 -16.10 -4.43 10.68
N LEU A 66 -15.34 -4.68 9.63
CA LEU A 66 -13.88 -4.47 9.64
C LEU A 66 -13.52 -3.00 9.85
N SER A 67 -14.23 -2.07 9.21
CA SER A 67 -13.99 -0.63 9.36
C SER A 67 -14.24 -0.17 10.79
N LEU A 68 -15.31 -0.65 11.44
CA LEU A 68 -15.57 -0.41 12.86
C LEU A 68 -14.48 -0.98 13.76
N ILE A 69 -14.02 -2.21 13.48
CA ILE A 69 -12.95 -2.84 14.26
C ILE A 69 -11.66 -2.03 14.16
N ILE A 70 -11.28 -1.62 12.94
CA ILE A 70 -10.07 -0.81 12.70
C ILE A 70 -10.17 0.50 13.48
N HIS A 71 -11.30 1.19 13.41
CA HIS A 71 -11.51 2.44 14.14
C HIS A 71 -11.32 2.29 15.65
N PHE A 72 -11.92 1.27 16.26
CA PHE A 72 -11.86 1.11 17.71
C PHE A 72 -10.56 0.45 18.21
N LYS A 73 -9.93 -0.41 17.41
CA LYS A 73 -8.73 -1.18 17.81
C LYS A 73 -7.43 -0.63 17.22
N GLY A 74 -7.52 0.37 16.35
CA GLY A 74 -6.39 0.96 15.63
C GLY A 74 -5.90 0.15 14.43
N LYS A 75 -6.21 -1.16 14.35
CA LYS A 75 -5.90 -2.01 13.19
C LYS A 75 -6.71 -3.30 13.16
N ALA A 76 -6.80 -3.93 11.99
CA ALA A 76 -7.36 -5.27 11.84
C ALA A 76 -6.73 -6.03 10.67
N THR A 77 -6.69 -7.35 10.81
CA THR A 77 -6.44 -8.24 9.66
C THR A 77 -7.67 -8.30 8.77
N VAL A 78 -7.52 -7.89 7.51
CA VAL A 78 -8.64 -7.78 6.55
C VAL A 78 -8.66 -8.89 5.51
N LYS A 79 -7.55 -9.57 5.27
CA LYS A 79 -7.44 -10.70 4.35
C LYS A 79 -6.25 -11.59 4.72
N SER A 80 -6.35 -12.88 4.43
CA SER A 80 -5.27 -13.86 4.59
C SER A 80 -5.17 -14.70 3.31
N GLY A 81 -3.96 -15.15 2.98
CA GLY A 81 -3.65 -15.82 1.71
C GLY A 81 -2.15 -16.04 1.55
N SER A 82 -1.72 -16.46 0.36
CA SER A 82 -0.30 -16.47 0.01
C SER A 82 0.21 -15.05 -0.18
N LYS A 83 1.51 -14.83 0.02
CA LYS A 83 2.11 -13.50 -0.15
C LYS A 83 1.85 -12.93 -1.55
N ASP A 84 2.02 -13.75 -2.58
CA ASP A 84 1.84 -13.36 -3.99
C ASP A 84 0.42 -12.92 -4.32
N GLU A 85 -0.59 -13.49 -3.65
CA GLU A 85 -1.99 -13.08 -3.80
C GLU A 85 -2.28 -11.78 -3.06
N LEU A 86 -1.62 -11.55 -1.92
CA LEU A 86 -1.91 -10.42 -1.03
C LEU A 86 -1.17 -9.14 -1.41
N VAL A 87 0.05 -9.24 -1.94
CA VAL A 87 0.85 -8.08 -2.38
C VAL A 87 0.08 -7.16 -3.33
N PRO A 88 -0.46 -7.62 -4.48
CA PRO A 88 -1.18 -6.75 -5.41
C PRO A 88 -2.47 -6.16 -4.81
N LEU A 89 -3.10 -6.86 -3.87
CA LEU A 89 -4.26 -6.34 -3.16
C LEU A 89 -3.88 -5.27 -2.14
N CYS A 90 -2.74 -5.42 -1.47
CA CYS A 90 -2.21 -4.43 -0.54
C CYS A 90 -1.79 -3.16 -1.27
N GLU A 91 -1.08 -3.29 -2.40
CA GLU A 91 -0.72 -2.15 -3.27
C GLU A 91 -1.96 -1.37 -3.69
N ALA A 92 -3.02 -2.04 -4.15
CA ALA A 92 -4.27 -1.37 -4.52
C ALA A 92 -4.94 -0.62 -3.34
N LEU A 93 -4.77 -1.10 -2.10
CA LEU A 93 -5.26 -0.38 -0.91
C LEU A 93 -4.42 0.88 -0.64
N LEU A 94 -3.09 0.76 -0.77
CA LEU A 94 -2.15 1.88 -0.62
C LEU A 94 -2.39 2.96 -1.68
N GLU A 95 -2.64 2.58 -2.93
CA GLU A 95 -2.99 3.51 -4.03
C GLU A 95 -4.28 4.30 -3.76
N ARG A 96 -5.22 3.73 -2.99
CA ARG A 96 -6.44 4.41 -2.53
C ARG A 96 -6.23 5.25 -1.27
N GLY A 97 -4.99 5.35 -0.79
CA GLY A 97 -4.62 6.14 0.38
C GLY A 97 -4.92 5.49 1.72
N LEU A 98 -5.19 4.18 1.77
CA LEU A 98 -5.36 3.45 3.03
C LEU A 98 -3.99 3.05 3.59
N SER A 99 -3.87 3.01 4.91
CA SER A 99 -2.66 2.51 5.58
C SER A 99 -2.73 0.98 5.72
N ALA A 100 -1.97 0.24 4.92
CA ALA A 100 -1.99 -1.23 4.89
C ALA A 100 -0.60 -1.85 4.78
N GLU A 101 -0.42 -3.07 5.30
CA GLU A 101 0.81 -3.85 5.14
C GLU A 101 0.51 -5.35 5.01
N VAL A 102 1.39 -6.09 4.32
CA VAL A 102 1.38 -7.55 4.29
C VAL A 102 2.37 -8.08 5.32
N ILE A 103 1.90 -8.96 6.21
CA ILE A 103 2.74 -9.67 7.18
C ILE A 103 2.72 -11.17 6.85
N SER A 104 3.89 -11.74 6.59
CA SER A 104 4.11 -13.19 6.52
C SER A 104 4.41 -13.75 7.91
N GLY A 105 3.91 -14.95 8.22
CA GLY A 105 4.31 -15.64 9.45
C GLY A 105 5.78 -16.08 9.42
N GLU A 106 6.52 -15.79 10.50
CA GLU A 106 7.84 -16.37 10.81
C GLU A 106 7.73 -17.82 11.30
#